data_AF-A0A944H5K9-F1
#
_entry.id   AF-A0A944H5K9-F1
#
_cell.length_a   1.000
_cell.length_b   1.000
_cell.length_c   1.000
_cell.angle_alpha   90.00
_cell.angle_beta   90.00
_cell.angle_gamma   90.00
#
_symmetry.space_group_name_H-M   'P 1'
#
loop_
_entity.id
_entity.type
_entity.pdbx_description
1 polymer ?
#
loop_
_entity_poly.entity_id
_entity_poly.type
_entity_poly.pdbx_seq_one_letter_code
_entity_poly.pdbx_strand_id
1 'polypeptide(L)'
;MEQRDLLRPSDSDRQHSLGLLIDLDQFSVPSVVNQLTEAFGIPKERIHVLGFSMTQVNVNFPSFVMGSHLSWFAGEISEAVMSFKQKPYRYLLNFHRSTHPVVIAINQETRATFKMGIDKDQECQLDFILNSTHIASKDIISQLGSYVQKISL
;
A
#
# COMPACT_ATOMS: atom_id res chain seq x y z
N MET A 1 -3.09 0.19 33.14
CA MET A 1 -3.50 0.71 31.81
C MET A 1 -2.85 -0.18 30.77
N GLU A 2 -3.65 -0.97 30.05
CA GLU A 2 -3.12 -1.81 28.97
C GLU A 2 -2.57 -0.93 27.84
N GLN A 3 -1.35 -1.24 27.40
CA GLN A 3 -0.64 -0.52 26.37
C GLN A 3 -1.28 -0.88 25.03
N ARG A 4 -2.12 0.01 24.50
CA ARG A 4 -2.81 -0.18 23.21
C ARG A 4 -1.76 -0.24 22.10
N ASP A 5 -1.68 -1.38 21.42
CA ASP A 5 -0.87 -1.56 20.22
C ASP A 5 -1.49 -0.69 19.10
N LEU A 6 -0.83 0.42 18.73
CA LEU A 6 -1.39 1.39 17.75
C LEU A 6 -1.40 0.79 16.34
N LEU A 7 -0.62 -0.27 16.12
CA LEU A 7 -0.51 -1.00 14.87
C LEU A 7 -1.55 -2.13 14.76
N ARG A 8 -2.07 -2.64 15.88
CA ARG A 8 -3.18 -3.61 15.85
C ARG A 8 -4.53 -2.88 15.72
N PRO A 9 -5.37 -3.25 14.74
CA PRO A 9 -6.72 -2.69 14.65
C PRO A 9 -7.53 -3.01 15.91
N SER A 10 -8.34 -2.06 16.36
CA SER A 10 -9.38 -2.30 17.37
C SER A 10 -10.69 -2.81 16.74
N ASP A 11 -11.67 -3.24 17.53
CA ASP A 11 -12.99 -3.63 16.97
C ASP A 11 -13.83 -2.43 16.47
N SER A 12 -13.58 -1.21 16.98
CA SER A 12 -14.17 0.04 16.47
C SER A 12 -13.65 0.44 15.09
N ASP A 13 -12.63 -0.28 14.63
CA ASP A 13 -11.77 -0.04 13.48
C ASP A 13 -12.27 -0.87 12.27
N ARG A 14 -13.44 -1.53 12.39
CA ARG A 14 -14.20 -2.18 11.30
C ARG A 14 -14.72 -1.22 10.21
N GLN A 15 -14.03 -0.11 9.95
CA GLN A 15 -14.25 0.81 8.83
C GLN A 15 -12.99 1.02 7.97
N HIS A 16 -11.95 0.18 8.13
CA HIS A 16 -10.69 0.37 7.41
C HIS A 16 -10.75 0.03 5.93
N SER A 17 -10.35 0.99 5.11
CA SER A 17 -10.01 0.84 3.69
C SER A 17 -8.52 0.53 3.56
N LEU A 18 -8.21 -0.44 2.69
CA LEU A 18 -6.84 -0.82 2.33
C LEU A 18 -6.62 -0.46 0.86
N GLY A 19 -5.60 0.34 0.58
CA GLY A 19 -5.08 0.56 -0.77
C GLY A 19 -4.05 -0.52 -1.11
N LEU A 20 -4.16 -1.09 -2.31
CA LEU A 20 -3.20 -2.04 -2.85
C LEU A 20 -2.65 -1.49 -4.17
N LEU A 21 -1.37 -1.16 -4.19
CA LEU A 21 -0.64 -0.83 -5.41
C LEU A 21 0.16 -2.06 -5.83
N ILE A 22 -0.10 -2.61 -7.02
CA ILE A 22 0.38 -3.96 -7.38
C ILE A 22 0.92 -4.04 -8.80
N ASP A 23 2.10 -4.65 -8.93
CA ASP A 23 2.70 -5.00 -10.21
C ASP A 23 2.02 -6.24 -10.81
N LEU A 24 1.27 -6.01 -11.88
CA LEU A 24 0.51 -7.04 -12.59
C LEU A 24 1.40 -7.99 -13.41
N ASP A 25 2.64 -7.60 -13.69
CA ASP A 25 3.60 -8.47 -14.39
C ASP A 25 4.17 -9.55 -13.46
N GLN A 26 4.02 -9.38 -12.14
CA GLN A 26 4.68 -10.21 -11.13
C GLN A 26 3.71 -10.92 -10.18
N PHE A 27 2.54 -10.32 -9.95
CA PHE A 27 1.59 -10.76 -8.93
C PHE A 27 0.18 -10.97 -9.49
N SER A 28 -0.45 -12.03 -8.98
CA SER A 28 -1.88 -12.30 -9.24
C SER A 28 -2.72 -11.52 -8.23
N VAL A 29 -3.51 -10.55 -8.71
CA VAL A 29 -4.39 -9.73 -7.86
C VAL A 29 -5.34 -10.59 -7.02
N PRO A 30 -6.05 -11.60 -7.55
CA PRO A 30 -6.91 -12.46 -6.73
C PRO A 30 -6.15 -13.17 -5.59
N SER A 31 -4.91 -13.61 -5.85
CA SER A 31 -4.09 -14.29 -4.84
C SER A 31 -3.70 -13.33 -3.72
N VAL A 32 -3.20 -12.15 -4.06
CA VAL A 32 -2.80 -11.14 -3.06
C VAL A 32 -4.01 -10.66 -2.26
N VAL A 33 -5.13 -10.37 -2.92
CA VAL A 33 -6.37 -9.93 -2.24
C VAL A 33 -6.86 -10.98 -1.24
N ASN A 34 -6.86 -12.27 -1.60
CA ASN A 34 -7.25 -13.34 -0.67
C ASN A 34 -6.34 -13.37 0.57
N GLN A 35 -5.02 -13.33 0.36
CA GLN A 35 -4.05 -13.33 1.46
C GLN A 35 -4.21 -12.10 2.37
N LEU A 36 -4.48 -10.93 1.81
CA LEU A 36 -4.74 -9.72 2.58
C LEU A 36 -6.04 -9.80 3.38
N THR A 37 -7.10 -10.33 2.78
CA THR A 37 -8.37 -10.56 3.50
C THR A 37 -8.16 -11.49 4.69
N GLU A 38 -7.43 -12.59 4.52
CA GLU A 38 -7.14 -13.56 5.59
C GLU A 38 -6.24 -12.95 6.68
N ALA A 39 -5.15 -12.27 6.31
CA ALA A 39 -4.17 -11.74 7.25
C ALA A 39 -4.69 -10.53 8.05
N PHE A 40 -5.47 -9.65 7.43
CA PHE A 40 -5.95 -8.41 8.06
C PHE A 40 -7.41 -8.49 8.54
N GLY A 41 -8.15 -9.55 8.20
CA GLY A 41 -9.58 -9.64 8.49
C GLY A 41 -10.43 -8.58 7.78
N ILE A 42 -9.97 -8.09 6.62
CA ILE A 42 -10.63 -7.02 5.85
C ILE A 42 -11.42 -7.63 4.68
N PRO A 43 -12.73 -7.33 4.55
CA PRO A 43 -13.53 -7.75 3.40
C PRO A 43 -12.96 -7.26 2.06
N LYS A 44 -13.06 -8.07 1.02
CA LYS A 44 -12.49 -7.77 -0.32
C LYS A 44 -12.97 -6.44 -0.88
N GLU A 45 -14.21 -6.07 -0.61
CA GLU A 45 -14.86 -4.84 -1.08
C GLU A 45 -14.21 -3.57 -0.52
N ARG A 46 -13.40 -3.71 0.55
CA ARG A 46 -12.64 -2.63 1.19
C ARG A 46 -11.17 -2.61 0.80
N ILE A 47 -10.75 -3.55 -0.05
CA ILE A 47 -9.43 -3.57 -0.67
C ILE A 47 -9.59 -2.88 -2.03
N HIS A 48 -9.05 -1.67 -2.13
CA HIS A 48 -9.04 -0.91 -3.37
C HIS A 48 -7.73 -1.15 -4.09
N VAL A 49 -7.81 -1.66 -5.31
CA VAL A 49 -6.63 -2.08 -6.09
C VAL A 49 -6.35 -1.04 -7.16
N LEU A 50 -5.08 -0.66 -7.28
CA LEU A 50 -4.51 0.01 -8.44
C LEU A 50 -3.39 -0.88 -9.00
N GLY A 51 -3.64 -1.48 -10.15
CA GLY A 51 -2.65 -2.30 -10.84
C GLY A 51 -1.74 -1.47 -11.75
N PHE A 52 -0.50 -1.90 -11.93
CA PHE A 52 0.37 -1.36 -12.97
C PHE A 52 1.12 -2.47 -13.71
N SER A 53 1.48 -2.22 -14.96
CA SER A 53 2.24 -3.16 -15.80
C SER A 53 3.10 -2.41 -16.81
N MET A 54 4.19 -3.01 -17.26
CA MET A 54 5.00 -2.51 -18.37
C MET A 54 4.33 -2.71 -19.73
N THR A 55 3.30 -3.57 -19.79
CA THR A 55 2.57 -3.90 -21.02
C THR A 55 1.08 -3.65 -20.86
N GLN A 56 0.35 -3.58 -21.98
CA GLN A 56 -1.08 -3.37 -21.92
C GLN A 56 -1.79 -4.61 -21.38
N VAL A 57 -2.54 -4.41 -20.29
CA VAL A 57 -3.28 -5.49 -19.63
C VAL A 57 -4.77 -5.19 -19.70
N ASN A 58 -5.57 -6.21 -20.02
CA ASN A 58 -7.02 -6.11 -20.00
C ASN A 58 -7.53 -6.61 -18.65
N VAL A 59 -7.74 -5.68 -17.72
CA VAL A 59 -8.24 -5.96 -16.37
C VAL A 59 -9.51 -5.17 -16.10
N ASN A 60 -10.39 -5.72 -15.25
CA ASN A 60 -11.68 -5.13 -14.90
C ASN A 60 -11.62 -4.22 -13.64
N PHE A 61 -10.43 -3.75 -13.28
CA PHE A 61 -10.19 -2.88 -12.14
C PHE A 61 -9.23 -1.75 -12.52
N PRO A 62 -9.15 -0.66 -11.73
CA PRO A 62 -8.28 0.47 -12.01
C PRO A 62 -6.83 0.02 -12.24
N SER A 63 -6.27 0.36 -13.40
CA SER A 63 -4.89 0.07 -13.73
C SER A 63 -4.28 1.14 -14.64
N PHE A 64 -2.95 1.14 -14.72
CA PHE A 64 -2.21 1.97 -15.66
C PHE A 64 -1.03 1.20 -16.24
N VAL A 65 -0.58 1.61 -17.42
CA VAL A 65 0.60 1.04 -18.06
C VAL A 65 1.77 1.99 -17.85
N MET A 66 2.93 1.45 -17.51
CA MET A 66 4.14 2.21 -17.24
C MET A 66 4.66 2.86 -18.52
N GLY A 67 5.00 4.14 -18.46
CA GLY A 67 5.52 4.88 -19.63
C GLY A 67 4.46 5.33 -20.63
N SER A 68 3.21 4.87 -20.53
CA SER A 68 2.06 5.44 -21.23
C SER A 68 1.18 6.19 -20.24
N HIS A 69 0.60 7.32 -20.65
CA HIS A 69 -0.38 8.07 -19.84
C HIS A 69 0.11 8.60 -18.47
N LEU A 70 1.44 8.69 -18.27
CA LEU A 70 2.08 9.25 -17.07
C LEU A 70 3.35 10.04 -17.42
N SER A 71 3.27 10.92 -18.43
CA SER A 71 4.34 11.89 -18.62
C SER A 71 4.20 12.96 -17.53
N TRP A 72 4.90 12.81 -16.41
CA TRP A 72 4.87 13.83 -15.35
C TRP A 72 5.35 15.19 -15.83
N PHE A 73 6.17 15.21 -16.88
CA PHE A 73 6.67 16.42 -17.52
C PHE A 73 5.68 17.05 -18.52
N ALA A 74 4.63 16.33 -18.96
CA ALA A 74 3.63 16.88 -19.91
C ALA A 74 2.15 16.57 -19.60
N GLY A 75 1.81 16.05 -18.42
CA GLY A 75 0.57 16.43 -17.74
C GLY A 75 -0.68 15.55 -17.92
N GLU A 76 -0.56 14.28 -18.30
CA GLU A 76 -1.70 13.36 -18.18
C GLU A 76 -1.40 12.31 -17.12
N ILE A 77 -2.22 12.28 -16.06
CA ILE A 77 -2.27 11.21 -15.08
C ILE A 77 -3.63 10.55 -15.25
N SER A 78 -3.68 9.23 -15.42
CA SER A 78 -4.97 8.55 -15.61
C SER A 78 -5.94 8.83 -14.46
N GLU A 79 -7.22 8.95 -14.79
CA GLU A 79 -8.30 9.18 -13.80
C GLU A 79 -8.31 8.11 -12.71
N ALA A 80 -7.98 6.86 -13.07
CA ALA A 80 -7.79 5.75 -12.15
C ALA A 80 -6.75 6.05 -11.07
N VAL A 81 -5.57 6.56 -11.46
CA VAL A 81 -4.50 6.93 -10.54
C VAL A 81 -4.92 8.11 -9.67
N MET A 82 -5.54 9.14 -10.25
CA MET A 82 -6.03 10.29 -9.49
C MET A 82 -7.08 9.89 -8.43
N SER A 83 -8.06 9.08 -8.83
CA SER A 83 -9.11 8.58 -7.95
C SER A 83 -8.54 7.74 -6.81
N PHE A 84 -7.54 6.89 -7.10
CA PHE A 84 -6.86 6.11 -6.08
C PHE A 84 -6.11 7.00 -5.07
N LYS A 85 -5.30 7.96 -5.52
CA LYS A 85 -4.51 8.85 -4.64
C LYS A 85 -5.38 9.67 -3.69
N GLN A 86 -6.53 10.15 -4.17
CA GLN A 86 -7.42 11.03 -3.41
C GLN A 86 -8.23 10.30 -2.34
N LYS A 87 -8.42 8.99 -2.48
CA LYS A 87 -9.16 8.18 -1.52
C LYS A 87 -8.36 8.01 -0.23
N PRO A 88 -8.96 8.22 0.95
CA PRO A 88 -8.28 7.97 2.21
C PRO A 88 -8.22 6.46 2.50
N TYR A 89 -7.02 6.00 2.84
CA TYR A 89 -6.75 4.65 3.30
C TYR A 89 -6.21 4.65 4.72
N ARG A 90 -6.48 3.58 5.47
CA ARG A 90 -5.69 3.33 6.68
C ARG A 90 -4.33 2.75 6.32
N TYR A 91 -4.34 1.75 5.44
CA TYR A 91 -3.15 1.04 4.99
C TYR A 91 -2.99 1.18 3.48
N LEU A 92 -1.78 1.45 3.02
CA LEU A 92 -1.37 1.29 1.63
C LEU A 92 -0.29 0.22 1.57
N LEU A 93 -0.56 -0.87 0.84
CA LEU A 93 0.40 -1.94 0.63
C LEU A 93 0.86 -1.91 -0.82
N ASN A 94 2.18 -1.90 -1.02
CA ASN A 94 2.79 -1.92 -2.34
C ASN A 94 3.40 -3.31 -2.60
N PHE A 95 3.03 -3.94 -3.71
CA PHE A 95 3.52 -5.26 -4.13
C PHE A 95 4.24 -5.13 -5.47
N HIS A 96 5.58 -5.03 -5.43
CA HIS A 96 6.43 -4.86 -6.61
C HIS A 96 7.89 -5.18 -6.29
N ARG A 97 8.66 -5.69 -7.26
CA ARG A 97 10.13 -5.89 -7.11
C ARG A 97 10.96 -4.65 -7.40
N SER A 98 10.52 -3.78 -8.30
CA SER A 98 11.33 -2.64 -8.75
C SER A 98 10.62 -1.33 -8.50
N THR A 99 11.31 -0.40 -7.85
CA THR A 99 10.78 0.92 -7.53
C THR A 99 10.92 1.84 -8.74
N HIS A 100 9.88 1.94 -9.56
CA HIS A 100 9.85 2.91 -10.65
C HIS A 100 9.44 4.30 -10.10
N PRO A 101 9.99 5.44 -10.60
CA PRO A 101 9.64 6.77 -10.11
C PRO A 101 8.13 7.04 -10.06
N VAL A 102 7.40 6.51 -11.04
CA VAL A 102 5.93 6.55 -11.12
C VAL A 102 5.27 5.92 -9.90
N VAL A 103 5.70 4.72 -9.54
CA VAL A 103 5.18 3.99 -8.38
C VAL A 103 5.57 4.71 -7.09
N ILE A 104 6.79 5.27 -7.01
CA ILE A 104 7.26 6.05 -5.86
C ILE A 104 6.34 7.24 -5.59
N ALA A 105 6.07 8.08 -6.59
CA ALA A 105 5.28 9.27 -6.32
C ALA A 105 3.78 8.95 -6.15
N ILE A 106 3.23 7.91 -6.80
CA ILE A 106 1.89 7.41 -6.45
C ILE A 106 1.86 6.97 -4.98
N ASN A 107 2.85 6.18 -4.54
CA ASN A 107 2.97 5.76 -3.15
C ASN A 107 3.06 6.97 -2.21
N GLN A 108 3.87 7.98 -2.51
CA GLN A 108 4.05 9.18 -1.67
C GLN A 108 2.78 10.05 -1.62
N GLU A 109 2.14 10.30 -2.75
CA GLU A 109 0.97 11.18 -2.86
C GLU A 109 -0.34 10.52 -2.39
N THR A 110 -0.41 9.19 -2.36
CA THR A 110 -1.60 8.48 -1.89
C THR A 110 -1.85 8.77 -0.41
N ARG A 111 -3.10 9.10 -0.08
CA ARG A 111 -3.52 9.43 1.28
C ARG A 111 -3.71 8.17 2.11
N ALA A 112 -2.67 7.77 2.83
CA ALA A 112 -2.73 6.66 3.78
C ALA A 112 -2.06 7.00 5.12
N THR A 113 -2.67 6.52 6.22
CA THR A 113 -2.09 6.65 7.57
C THR A 113 -0.79 5.85 7.71
N PHE A 114 -0.76 4.68 7.07
CA PHE A 114 0.34 3.72 7.13
C PHE A 114 0.64 3.16 5.74
N LYS A 115 1.91 3.15 5.33
CA LYS A 115 2.36 2.59 4.03
C LYS A 115 3.45 1.55 4.24
N MET A 116 3.39 0.46 3.47
CA MET A 116 4.34 -0.65 3.53
C MET A 116 4.57 -1.23 2.13
N GLY A 117 5.82 -1.42 1.73
CA GLY A 117 6.18 -2.19 0.53
C GLY A 117 6.57 -3.63 0.86
N ILE A 118 6.21 -4.56 -0.02
CA ILE A 118 6.53 -5.99 0.06
C ILE A 118 7.16 -6.42 -1.27
N ASP A 119 8.41 -6.90 -1.19
CA ASP A 119 9.10 -7.58 -2.27
C ASP A 119 8.88 -9.10 -2.17
N LYS A 120 8.69 -9.75 -3.33
CA LYS A 120 8.48 -11.20 -3.48
C LYS A 120 9.75 -12.00 -3.25
N ASP A 121 10.91 -11.41 -3.54
CA ASP A 121 12.22 -12.03 -3.31
C ASP A 121 12.81 -11.37 -2.06
N GLN A 122 13.05 -12.17 -1.02
CA GLN A 122 13.21 -11.75 0.38
C GLN A 122 14.41 -10.83 0.72
N GLU A 123 15.02 -10.14 -0.23
CA GLU A 123 16.27 -9.40 -0.03
C GLU A 123 16.15 -7.86 -0.07
N CYS A 124 14.98 -7.30 -0.37
CA CYS A 124 14.77 -5.85 -0.30
C CYS A 124 13.46 -5.47 0.42
N GLN A 125 13.60 -5.06 1.68
CA GLN A 125 12.53 -4.41 2.42
C GLN A 125 12.50 -2.92 2.03
N LEU A 126 11.42 -2.44 1.42
CA LEU A 126 11.30 -1.02 1.05
C LEU A 126 10.03 -0.36 1.59
N ASP A 127 10.29 0.80 2.20
CA ASP A 127 9.44 1.86 2.71
C ASP A 127 8.35 1.49 3.72
N PHE A 128 8.74 1.53 5.00
CA PHE A 128 7.84 1.74 6.13
C PHE A 128 7.66 3.24 6.34
N ILE A 129 6.49 3.77 5.98
CA ILE A 129 6.20 5.21 6.11
C ILE A 129 4.98 5.40 7.02
N LEU A 130 5.22 5.99 8.19
CA LEU A 130 4.19 6.44 9.11
C LEU A 130 3.91 7.92 8.88
N ASN A 131 2.70 8.23 8.40
CA ASN A 131 2.29 9.61 8.17
C ASN A 131 1.47 10.10 9.38
N SER A 132 2.16 10.61 10.40
CA SER A 132 1.54 11.08 11.64
C SER A 132 1.94 12.51 11.97
N THR A 133 0.95 13.38 12.15
CA THR A 133 1.13 14.78 12.55
C THR A 133 1.17 14.98 14.07
N HIS A 134 0.85 13.96 14.87
CA HIS A 134 0.60 14.12 16.31
C HIS A 134 1.26 13.06 17.23
N ILE A 135 2.08 12.15 16.69
CA ILE A 135 2.76 11.14 17.51
C ILE A 135 4.20 11.59 17.80
N ALA A 136 4.61 11.59 19.07
CA ALA A 136 6.00 11.86 19.45
C ALA A 136 6.91 10.77 18.90
N SER A 137 8.07 11.14 18.36
CA SER A 137 9.02 10.22 17.71
C SER A 137 9.41 9.02 18.59
N LYS A 138 9.42 9.19 19.92
CA LYS A 138 9.69 8.11 20.89
C LYS A 138 8.68 6.96 20.84
N ASP A 139 7.40 7.29 20.62
CA ASP A 139 6.32 6.31 20.64
C ASP A 139 6.35 5.51 19.34
N ILE A 140 6.70 6.18 18.23
CA ILE A 140 6.97 5.54 16.93
C ILE A 140 8.16 4.58 17.03
N ILE A 141 9.29 5.01 17.61
CA ILE A 141 10.50 4.18 17.76
C ILE A 141 10.22 2.95 18.64
N SER A 142 9.47 3.11 19.73
CA SER A 142 9.13 1.99 20.61
C SER A 142 8.25 0.95 19.92
N GLN A 143 7.29 1.38 19.10
CA GLN A 143 6.41 0.46 18.36
C GLN A 143 7.12 -0.16 17.16
N LEU A 144 7.99 0.58 16.48
CA LEU A 144 8.91 0.05 15.47
C LEU A 144 9.80 -1.04 16.05
N GLY A 145 10.42 -0.80 17.22
CA GLY A 145 11.22 -1.79 17.92
C GLY A 145 10.43 -3.07 18.24
N SER A 146 9.18 -2.92 18.67
CA SER A 146 8.28 -4.05 18.94
C SER A 146 7.87 -4.80 17.68
N TYR A 147 7.75 -4.10 16.55
CA TYR A 147 7.42 -4.69 15.25
C TYR A 147 8.60 -5.47 14.68
N VAL A 148 9.81 -4.88 14.71
CA VAL A 148 11.07 -5.53 14.28
C VAL A 148 11.32 -6.81 15.08
N GLN A 149 11.16 -6.77 16.41
CA GLN A 149 11.33 -7.97 17.24
C GLN A 149 10.37 -9.12 16.89
N LYS A 150 9.18 -8.82 16.38
CA LYS A 150 8.19 -9.84 15.99
C LYS A 150 8.46 -10.46 14.62
N ILE A 151 9.17 -9.77 13.73
CA ILE A 151 9.52 -10.25 12.38
C ILE A 151 10.92 -10.87 12.31
N SER A 152 11.75 -10.71 13.34
CA SER A 152 13.11 -11.28 13.43
C SER A 152 13.18 -12.63 14.18
N LEU A 153 12.04 -13.30 14.38
CA LEU A 153 11.90 -14.64 14.97
C LEU A 153 11.30 -15.58 13.92
#